data_AF-A0A9D6S9Q5-F1
#
_entry.id   AF-A0A9D6S9Q5-F1
#
_cell.length_a   1.000
_cell.length_b   1.000
_cell.length_c   1.000
_cell.angle_alpha   90.00
_cell.angle_beta   90.00
_cell.angle_gamma   90.00
#
_symmetry.space_group_name_H-M   'P 1'
#
loop_
_entity.id
_entity.type
_entity.pdbx_description
1 polymer ?
#
loop_
_entity_poly.entity_id
_entity_poly.type
_entity_poly.pdbx_seq_one_letter_code
_entity_poly.pdbx_strand_id
1 'polypeptide(L)'
;MKRLLEIIPGALLWLTLLLATILSFVRPIWAIYFIILFDLLWLFRVLYFVVFLLIASRRYHETVKTDWFLRVKERPRWERIHHLIFLPTYKESLPILRSTFESLRVVTYPKEKFIIVLAGEERDREHFLENARALADEFGDVFGQILVTVHPAGLPDEIPGKGSNINYAGHRAQELVDELGIPYEDVIVSSFDVDTCVHLQYFAYL
;
A
#
# COMPACT_ATOMS: atom_id res chain seq x y z
N MET A 1 -6.04 28.25 -11.29
CA MET A 1 -5.49 28.07 -9.92
C MET A 1 -4.56 26.86 -9.80
N LYS A 2 -4.94 25.64 -10.25
CA LYS A 2 -4.08 24.42 -10.19
C LYS A 2 -2.67 24.58 -10.79
N ARG A 3 -2.55 25.11 -12.02
CA ARG A 3 -1.25 25.32 -12.70
C ARG A 3 -0.30 26.32 -12.03
N LEU A 4 -0.82 27.32 -11.31
CA LEU A 4 0.03 28.27 -10.60
C LEU A 4 0.69 27.61 -9.38
N LEU A 5 -0.07 26.76 -8.67
CA LEU A 5 0.42 26.01 -7.51
C LEU A 5 1.44 24.94 -7.91
N GLU A 6 1.31 24.36 -9.10
CA GLU A 6 2.27 23.39 -9.67
C GLU A 6 3.66 24.00 -9.93
N ILE A 7 3.75 25.29 -10.24
CA ILE A 7 5.01 25.98 -10.56
C ILE A 7 5.78 26.39 -9.30
N ILE A 8 5.08 26.59 -8.17
CA ILE A 8 5.65 27.14 -6.93
C ILE A 8 6.90 26.36 -6.46
N PRO A 9 6.92 25.01 -6.38
CA PRO A 9 8.09 24.28 -5.89
C PRO A 9 9.33 24.50 -6.77
N GLY A 10 9.15 24.44 -8.09
CA GLY A 10 10.22 24.66 -9.05
C GLY A 10 10.72 26.11 -9.03
N ALA A 11 9.81 27.08 -8.99
CA ALA A 11 10.14 28.49 -8.93
C ALA A 11 10.89 28.86 -7.63
N LEU A 12 10.47 28.32 -6.48
CA LEU A 12 11.16 28.52 -5.20
C LEU A 12 12.58 27.94 -5.24
N LEU A 13 12.78 26.78 -5.86
CA LEU A 13 14.11 26.17 -6.00
C LEU A 13 15.04 27.04 -6.85
N TRP A 14 14.60 27.45 -8.04
CA TRP A 14 15.40 28.32 -8.92
C TRP A 14 15.67 29.69 -8.29
N LEU A 15 14.67 30.28 -7.64
CA LEU A 15 14.83 31.55 -6.93
C LEU A 15 15.90 31.44 -5.83
N THR A 16 15.88 30.36 -5.05
CA THR A 16 16.85 30.12 -3.96
C THR A 16 18.28 30.02 -4.50
N LEU A 17 18.48 29.29 -5.59
CA LEU A 17 19.81 29.12 -6.22
C LEU A 17 20.33 30.43 -6.83
N LEU A 18 19.49 31.13 -7.58
CA LEU A 18 19.83 32.42 -8.19
C LEU A 18 20.13 33.47 -7.12
N LEU A 19 19.30 33.54 -6.08
CA LEU A 19 19.49 34.48 -4.97
C LEU A 19 20.81 34.24 -4.25
N ALA A 20 21.14 32.98 -3.92
CA ALA A 20 22.41 32.64 -3.29
C ALA A 20 23.62 33.02 -4.18
N THR A 21 23.52 32.78 -5.48
CA THR A 21 24.59 33.09 -6.45
C THR A 21 24.77 34.59 -6.62
N ILE A 22 23.70 35.36 -6.78
CA ILE A 22 23.79 36.81 -6.97
C ILE A 22 24.28 37.48 -5.67
N LEU A 23 23.78 37.06 -4.51
CA LEU A 23 24.20 37.61 -3.23
C LEU A 23 25.69 37.35 -2.95
N SER A 24 26.26 36.24 -3.42
CA SER A 24 27.68 35.93 -3.21
C SER A 24 28.61 36.96 -3.86
N PHE A 25 28.23 37.52 -5.03
CA PHE A 25 29.01 38.55 -5.71
C PHE A 25 28.71 39.98 -5.22
N VAL A 26 27.43 40.28 -4.92
CA VAL A 26 27.01 41.67 -4.61
C VAL A 26 27.19 42.00 -3.12
N ARG A 27 26.91 41.07 -2.22
CA ARG A 27 26.87 41.27 -0.76
C ARG A 27 27.27 39.95 -0.05
N PRO A 28 28.55 39.55 -0.07
CA PRO A 28 28.98 38.22 0.40
C PRO A 28 28.62 37.94 1.87
N ILE A 29 28.63 38.96 2.75
CA ILE A 29 28.23 38.81 4.16
C ILE A 29 26.75 38.37 4.30
N TRP A 30 25.86 38.90 3.47
CA TRP A 30 24.44 38.51 3.48
C TRP A 30 24.22 37.09 2.95
N ALA A 31 25.00 36.68 1.94
CA ALA A 31 24.99 35.30 1.46
C ALA A 31 25.40 34.31 2.56
N ILE A 32 26.41 34.67 3.37
CA ILE A 32 26.83 33.85 4.53
C ILE A 32 25.69 33.68 5.53
N TYR A 33 25.01 34.76 5.94
CA TYR A 33 23.88 34.66 6.87
C TYR A 33 22.74 33.80 6.32
N PHE A 34 22.44 33.95 5.02
CA PHE A 34 21.42 33.15 4.36
C PHE A 34 21.76 31.65 4.36
N ILE A 35 22.99 31.30 3.98
CA ILE A 35 23.47 29.91 3.95
C ILE A 35 23.44 29.31 5.36
N ILE A 36 23.94 30.03 6.37
CA ILE A 36 23.92 29.55 7.76
C ILE A 36 22.48 29.29 8.23
N LEU A 37 21.54 30.20 7.95
CA LEU A 37 20.13 30.00 8.33
C LEU A 37 19.52 28.78 7.64
N PHE A 38 19.80 28.61 6.34
CA PHE A 38 19.37 27.46 5.56
C PHE A 38 19.94 26.14 6.11
N ASP A 39 21.24 26.11 6.39
CA ASP A 39 21.93 24.96 6.96
C ASP A 39 21.41 24.61 8.35
N LEU A 40 21.11 25.60 9.20
CA LEU A 40 20.49 25.38 10.50
C LEU A 40 19.09 24.76 10.37
N LEU A 41 18.26 25.26 9.44
CA LEU A 41 16.95 24.67 9.16
C LEU A 41 17.07 23.22 8.71
N TRP A 42 18.01 22.92 7.81
CA TRP A 42 18.29 21.56 7.38
C TRP A 42 18.81 20.69 8.51
N LEU A 43 19.71 21.20 9.35
CA LEU A 43 20.24 20.51 10.52
C LEU A 43 19.11 20.10 11.47
N PHE A 44 18.19 21.00 11.81
CA PHE A 44 17.06 20.68 12.68
C PHE A 44 16.11 19.66 12.04
N ARG A 45 15.84 19.78 10.74
CA ARG A 45 15.01 18.81 10.00
C ARG A 45 15.64 17.42 9.96
N VAL A 46 16.95 17.34 9.75
CA VAL A 46 17.71 16.08 9.78
C VAL A 46 17.72 15.49 11.19
N LEU A 47 17.99 16.31 12.21
CA LEU A 47 17.99 15.85 13.60
C LEU A 47 16.62 15.28 14.02
N TYR A 48 15.55 16.01 13.70
CA TYR A 48 14.17 15.55 13.88
C TYR A 48 13.96 14.20 13.20
N PHE A 49 14.27 14.09 11.91
CA PHE A 49 14.10 12.86 11.14
C PHE A 49 14.89 11.67 11.73
N VAL A 50 16.14 11.89 12.14
CA VAL A 50 16.99 10.85 12.75
C VAL A 50 16.39 10.34 14.05
N VAL A 51 15.87 11.22 14.91
CA VAL A 51 15.22 10.81 16.16
C VAL A 51 14.02 9.90 15.89
N PHE A 52 13.14 10.27 14.95
CA PHE A 52 11.99 9.44 14.59
C PHE A 52 12.42 8.11 13.95
N LEU A 53 13.46 8.11 13.12
CA LEU A 53 13.99 6.90 12.50
C LEU A 53 14.54 5.93 13.55
N LEU A 54 15.25 6.44 14.56
CA LEU A 54 15.77 5.61 15.66
C LEU A 54 14.62 5.02 16.50
N ILE A 55 13.59 5.81 16.81
CA ILE A 55 12.41 5.33 17.54
C ILE A 55 11.66 4.28 16.72
N ALA A 56 11.38 4.55 15.45
CA ALA A 56 10.69 3.62 14.55
C ALA A 56 11.47 2.31 14.38
N SER A 57 12.80 2.39 14.21
CA SER A 57 13.67 1.23 14.09
C SER A 57 13.64 0.37 15.37
N ARG A 58 13.75 0.99 16.55
CA ARG A 58 13.64 0.24 17.82
C ARG A 58 12.30 -0.47 17.95
N ARG A 59 11.19 0.24 17.71
CA ARG A 59 9.84 -0.33 17.76
C ARG A 59 9.65 -1.46 16.75
N TYR A 60 10.18 -1.31 15.54
CA TYR A 60 10.14 -2.36 14.51
C TYR A 60 10.86 -3.63 14.98
N HIS A 61 12.09 -3.50 15.49
CA HIS A 61 12.87 -4.65 15.98
C HIS A 61 12.22 -5.34 17.19
N GLU A 62 11.56 -4.60 18.07
CA GLU A 62 10.77 -5.16 19.19
C GLU A 62 9.52 -5.88 18.68
N THR A 63 8.82 -5.28 17.71
CA THR A 63 7.61 -5.83 17.10
C THR A 63 7.89 -7.14 16.38
N VAL A 64 8.95 -7.22 15.58
CA VAL A 64 9.30 -8.44 14.81
C VAL A 64 9.67 -9.62 15.72
N LYS A 65 10.24 -9.36 16.90
CA LYS A 65 10.60 -10.42 17.88
C LYS A 65 9.39 -11.00 18.60
N THR A 66 8.26 -10.31 18.58
CA THR A 66 7.05 -10.76 19.27
C THR A 66 6.34 -11.81 18.43
N ASP A 67 5.87 -12.89 19.05
CA ASP A 67 4.94 -13.83 18.42
C ASP A 67 3.51 -13.28 18.49
N TRP A 68 3.09 -12.62 17.42
CA TRP A 68 1.77 -12.00 17.31
C TRP A 68 0.67 -13.04 17.21
N PHE A 69 0.95 -14.23 16.69
CA PHE A 69 -0.06 -15.27 16.59
C PHE A 69 -0.43 -15.84 17.97
N LEU A 70 0.54 -15.95 18.88
CA LEU A 70 0.25 -16.24 20.28
C LEU A 70 -0.57 -15.12 20.94
N ARG A 71 -0.21 -13.85 20.68
CA ARG A 71 -0.92 -12.72 21.29
C ARG A 71 -2.34 -12.54 20.79
N VAL A 72 -2.60 -12.78 19.50
CA VAL A 72 -3.96 -12.65 18.94
C VAL A 72 -4.87 -13.75 19.47
N LYS A 73 -4.33 -14.94 19.75
CA LYS A 73 -5.09 -16.04 20.38
C LYS A 73 -5.64 -15.72 21.77
N GLU A 74 -5.01 -14.80 22.49
CA GLU A 74 -5.49 -14.32 23.79
C GLU A 74 -6.66 -13.31 23.66
N ARG A 75 -6.93 -12.81 22.44
CA ARG A 75 -7.99 -11.84 22.21
C ARG A 75 -9.34 -12.52 22.04
N PRO A 76 -10.42 -12.00 22.64
CA PRO A 76 -11.74 -12.58 22.44
C PRO A 76 -12.16 -12.43 20.98
N ARG A 77 -12.84 -13.45 20.43
CA ARG A 77 -13.40 -13.48 19.07
C ARG A 77 -12.39 -13.37 17.92
N TRP A 78 -11.08 -13.52 18.16
CA TRP A 78 -10.10 -13.50 17.07
C TRP A 78 -10.42 -14.55 15.97
N GLU A 79 -10.92 -15.71 16.37
CA GLU A 79 -11.34 -16.79 15.48
C GLU A 79 -12.53 -16.43 14.58
N ARG A 80 -13.21 -15.30 14.81
CA ARG A 80 -14.26 -14.82 13.91
C ARG A 80 -13.70 -13.92 12.82
N ILE A 81 -12.51 -13.35 13.01
CA ILE A 81 -11.98 -12.31 12.12
C ILE A 81 -11.53 -12.89 10.78
N HIS A 82 -12.11 -12.36 9.71
CA HIS A 82 -11.74 -12.61 8.31
C HIS A 82 -10.92 -11.43 7.77
N HIS A 83 -9.95 -11.72 6.90
CA HIS A 83 -9.16 -10.69 6.22
C HIS A 83 -9.58 -10.61 4.75
N LEU A 84 -10.15 -9.47 4.38
CA LEU A 84 -10.50 -9.13 3.00
C LEU A 84 -9.32 -8.37 2.37
N ILE A 85 -8.62 -9.00 1.43
CA ILE A 85 -7.33 -8.54 0.92
C ILE A 85 -7.47 -8.15 -0.54
N PHE A 86 -7.41 -6.84 -0.84
CA PHE A 86 -7.46 -6.31 -2.19
C PHE A 86 -6.08 -6.28 -2.84
N LEU A 87 -5.98 -6.94 -3.99
CA LEU A 87 -4.81 -7.02 -4.86
C LEU A 87 -5.17 -6.48 -6.26
N PRO A 88 -5.29 -5.16 -6.43
CA PRO A 88 -5.47 -4.53 -7.74
C PRO A 88 -4.22 -4.70 -8.60
N THR A 89 -4.40 -5.08 -9.85
CA THR A 89 -3.32 -5.33 -10.81
C THR A 89 -3.65 -4.79 -12.20
N TYR A 90 -2.61 -4.36 -12.92
CA TYR A 90 -2.71 -3.96 -14.31
C TYR A 90 -1.44 -4.36 -15.05
N LYS A 91 -1.53 -5.32 -15.99
CA LYS A 91 -0.40 -5.81 -16.80
C LYS A 91 0.75 -6.45 -16.02
N GLU A 92 0.52 -6.82 -14.77
CA GLU A 92 1.56 -7.52 -13.99
C GLU A 92 1.72 -8.96 -14.43
N SER A 93 2.97 -9.40 -14.48
CA SER A 93 3.31 -10.76 -14.90
C SER A 93 2.95 -11.80 -13.83
N LEU A 94 2.62 -13.03 -14.26
CA LEU A 94 2.32 -14.14 -13.35
C LEU A 94 3.37 -14.36 -12.24
N PRO A 95 4.70 -14.28 -12.48
CA PRO A 95 5.70 -14.42 -11.42
C PRO A 95 5.55 -13.42 -10.27
N ILE A 96 5.17 -12.17 -10.56
CA ILE A 96 4.95 -11.14 -9.54
C ILE A 96 3.72 -11.51 -8.71
N LEU A 97 2.61 -11.83 -9.38
CA LEU A 97 1.37 -12.25 -8.70
C LEU A 97 1.62 -13.50 -7.83
N ARG A 98 2.32 -14.50 -8.36
CA ARG A 98 2.67 -15.72 -7.65
C ARG A 98 3.52 -15.42 -6.42
N SER A 99 4.48 -14.50 -6.50
CA SER A 99 5.33 -14.13 -5.36
C SER A 99 4.50 -13.58 -4.18
N THR A 100 3.47 -12.80 -4.48
CA THR A 100 2.56 -12.25 -3.48
C THR A 100 1.64 -13.32 -2.90
N PHE A 101 1.08 -14.21 -3.73
CA PHE A 101 0.27 -15.34 -3.25
C PHE A 101 1.08 -16.29 -2.38
N GLU A 102 2.34 -16.55 -2.74
CA GLU A 102 3.28 -17.32 -1.91
C GLU A 102 3.55 -16.63 -0.57
N SER A 103 3.77 -15.32 -0.57
CA SER A 103 3.93 -14.52 0.66
C SER A 103 2.71 -14.64 1.57
N LEU A 104 1.49 -14.59 1.01
CA LEU A 104 0.24 -14.79 1.74
C LEU A 104 0.05 -16.23 2.23
N ARG A 105 0.50 -17.24 1.47
CA ARG A 105 0.40 -18.65 1.85
C ARG A 105 1.23 -18.98 3.09
N VAL A 106 2.39 -18.35 3.26
CA VAL A 106 3.31 -18.67 4.36
C VAL A 106 3.05 -17.90 5.66
N VAL A 107 2.11 -16.95 5.67
CA VAL A 107 1.78 -16.19 6.90
C VAL A 107 1.28 -17.11 8.02
N THR A 108 1.39 -16.66 9.27
CA THR A 108 1.03 -17.45 10.44
C THR A 108 -0.48 -17.55 10.67
N TYR A 109 -1.25 -16.55 10.23
CA TYR A 109 -2.71 -16.53 10.38
C TYR A 109 -3.38 -17.65 9.55
N PRO A 110 -4.56 -18.17 9.95
CA PRO A 110 -5.28 -19.19 9.19
C PRO A 110 -5.76 -18.68 7.83
N LYS A 111 -5.49 -19.43 6.76
CA LYS A 111 -5.62 -19.00 5.35
C LYS A 111 -7.05 -19.17 4.85
N GLU A 112 -7.78 -20.11 5.45
CA GLU A 112 -9.22 -20.29 5.29
C GLU A 112 -10.02 -19.04 5.71
N LYS A 113 -9.39 -18.10 6.43
CA LYS A 113 -9.97 -16.81 6.83
C LYS A 113 -9.66 -15.67 5.86
N PHE A 114 -8.91 -15.94 4.81
CA PHE A 114 -8.56 -14.94 3.81
C PHE A 114 -9.55 -14.96 2.65
N ILE A 115 -10.04 -13.78 2.31
CA ILE A 115 -10.83 -13.51 1.11
C ILE A 115 -9.95 -12.65 0.22
N ILE A 116 -9.33 -13.26 -0.78
CA ILE A 116 -8.42 -12.57 -1.70
C ILE A 116 -9.24 -11.97 -2.83
N VAL A 117 -9.15 -10.66 -3.02
CA VAL A 117 -9.80 -9.95 -4.13
C VAL A 117 -8.73 -9.58 -5.15
N LEU A 118 -8.60 -10.40 -6.20
CA LEU A 118 -7.71 -10.13 -7.32
C LEU A 118 -8.46 -9.27 -8.34
N ALA A 119 -8.09 -7.99 -8.43
CA ALA A 119 -8.85 -7.00 -9.18
C ALA A 119 -8.09 -6.51 -10.42
N GLY A 120 -8.50 -6.97 -11.60
CA GLY A 120 -7.94 -6.58 -12.89
C GLY A 120 -8.77 -5.50 -13.59
N GLU A 121 -8.25 -5.01 -14.71
CA GLU A 121 -8.96 -4.06 -15.57
C GLU A 121 -9.28 -4.68 -16.94
N GLU A 122 -10.41 -4.30 -17.53
CA GLU A 122 -10.84 -4.80 -18.84
C GLU A 122 -9.83 -4.49 -19.95
N ARG A 123 -9.04 -3.43 -19.79
CA ARG A 123 -7.96 -3.03 -20.70
C ARG A 123 -6.82 -4.06 -20.79
N ASP A 124 -6.75 -5.02 -19.86
CA ASP A 124 -5.78 -6.11 -19.82
C ASP A 124 -6.47 -7.48 -19.66
N ARG A 125 -7.74 -7.58 -20.07
CA ARG A 125 -8.63 -8.70 -19.71
C ARG A 125 -8.09 -10.09 -20.03
N GLU A 126 -7.58 -10.31 -21.25
CA GLU A 126 -7.15 -11.65 -21.69
C GLU A 126 -5.97 -12.15 -20.84
N HIS A 127 -4.92 -11.34 -20.76
CA HIS A 127 -3.72 -11.63 -19.95
C HIS A 127 -4.05 -11.76 -18.45
N PHE A 128 -4.88 -10.86 -17.92
CA PHE A 128 -5.31 -10.92 -16.53
C PHE A 128 -6.09 -12.20 -16.22
N LEU A 129 -7.05 -12.59 -17.06
CA LEU A 129 -7.87 -13.78 -16.83
C LEU A 129 -7.06 -15.07 -16.95
N GLU A 130 -6.06 -15.11 -17.84
CA GLU A 130 -5.12 -16.23 -17.91
C GLU A 130 -4.32 -16.37 -16.60
N ASN A 131 -3.75 -15.26 -16.12
CA ASN A 131 -3.01 -15.25 -14.86
C ASN A 131 -3.90 -15.59 -13.66
N ALA A 132 -5.13 -15.06 -13.62
CA ALA A 132 -6.08 -15.33 -12.55
C ALA A 132 -6.50 -16.81 -12.51
N ARG A 133 -6.65 -17.46 -13.68
CA ARG A 133 -6.90 -18.91 -13.75
C ARG A 133 -5.73 -19.71 -13.21
N ALA A 134 -4.50 -19.39 -13.63
CA ALA A 134 -3.31 -20.06 -13.13
C ALA A 134 -3.18 -19.94 -11.59
N LEU A 135 -3.47 -18.77 -11.03
CA LEU A 135 -3.46 -18.56 -9.58
C LEU A 135 -4.60 -19.30 -8.87
N ALA A 136 -5.78 -19.37 -9.47
CA ALA A 136 -6.90 -20.14 -8.93
C ALA A 136 -6.59 -21.65 -8.93
N ASP A 137 -5.93 -22.16 -9.97
CA ASP A 137 -5.50 -23.56 -10.04
C ASP A 137 -4.40 -23.88 -9.01
N GLU A 138 -3.49 -22.94 -8.76
CA GLU A 138 -2.37 -23.11 -7.82
C GLU A 138 -2.76 -22.89 -6.34
N PHE A 139 -3.65 -21.94 -6.05
CA PHE A 139 -3.94 -21.47 -4.69
C PHE A 139 -5.41 -21.55 -4.29
N GLY A 140 -6.29 -22.06 -5.15
CA GLY A 140 -7.74 -22.18 -4.92
C GLY A 140 -8.09 -22.88 -3.60
N ASP A 141 -7.35 -23.94 -3.28
CA ASP A 141 -7.57 -24.74 -2.06
C ASP A 141 -6.81 -24.21 -0.83
N VAL A 142 -6.01 -23.16 -0.98
CA VAL A 142 -5.19 -22.60 0.10
C VAL A 142 -5.96 -21.55 0.89
N PHE A 143 -6.67 -20.67 0.20
CA PHE A 143 -7.36 -19.53 0.80
C PHE A 143 -8.86 -19.81 0.95
N GLY A 144 -9.49 -19.12 1.91
CA GLY A 144 -10.93 -19.27 2.14
C GLY A 144 -11.76 -18.97 0.90
N GLN A 145 -11.45 -17.87 0.21
CA GLN A 145 -12.05 -17.47 -1.05
C GLN A 145 -11.05 -16.70 -1.92
N ILE A 146 -11.14 -16.86 -3.24
CA ILE A 146 -10.48 -16.00 -4.22
C ILE A 146 -11.55 -15.41 -5.15
N LEU A 147 -11.76 -14.11 -5.04
CA LEU A 147 -12.66 -13.33 -5.89
C LEU A 147 -11.86 -12.65 -7.00
N VAL A 148 -12.14 -13.02 -8.24
CA VAL A 148 -11.56 -12.37 -9.42
C VAL A 148 -12.54 -11.34 -9.96
N THR A 149 -12.10 -10.08 -10.07
CA THR A 149 -12.92 -8.99 -10.62
C THR A 149 -12.23 -8.35 -11.81
N VAL A 150 -13.03 -7.84 -12.75
CA VAL A 150 -12.55 -7.08 -13.92
C VAL A 150 -13.32 -5.78 -13.98
N HIS A 151 -12.63 -4.66 -13.72
CA HIS A 151 -13.21 -3.32 -13.83
C HIS A 151 -13.47 -2.96 -15.30
N PRO A 152 -14.72 -2.60 -15.69
CA PRO A 152 -15.06 -2.28 -17.08
C PRO A 152 -14.39 -0.98 -17.55
N ALA A 153 -14.04 -0.94 -18.84
CA ALA A 153 -13.41 0.23 -19.44
C ALA A 153 -14.46 1.26 -19.92
N GLY A 154 -14.10 2.55 -19.86
CA GLY A 154 -14.86 3.62 -20.52
C GLY A 154 -16.15 4.05 -19.82
N LEU A 155 -16.25 3.88 -18.49
CA LEU A 155 -17.38 4.41 -17.72
C LEU A 155 -17.39 5.95 -17.73
N PRO A 156 -18.55 6.59 -17.99
CA PRO A 156 -18.63 8.02 -18.29
C PRO A 156 -18.23 8.94 -17.12
N ASP A 157 -18.34 8.45 -15.88
CA ASP A 157 -18.07 9.23 -14.66
C ASP A 157 -16.85 8.70 -13.88
N GLU A 158 -15.99 7.89 -14.50
CA GLU A 158 -14.90 7.22 -13.80
C GLU A 158 -13.56 7.44 -14.49
N ILE A 159 -12.56 7.87 -13.70
CA ILE A 159 -11.18 8.01 -14.18
C ILE A 159 -10.52 6.63 -14.07
N PRO A 160 -10.00 6.04 -15.16
CA PRO A 160 -9.33 4.74 -15.09
C PRO A 160 -8.12 4.76 -14.14
N GLY A 161 -7.98 3.71 -13.34
CA GLY A 161 -6.82 3.52 -12.47
C GLY A 161 -7.15 2.73 -11.19
N LYS A 162 -6.14 2.60 -10.32
CA LYS A 162 -6.20 1.78 -9.09
C LYS A 162 -7.43 2.07 -8.22
N GLY A 163 -7.76 3.35 -8.00
CA GLY A 163 -8.88 3.73 -7.13
C GLY A 163 -10.24 3.23 -7.64
N SER A 164 -10.50 3.46 -8.93
CA SER A 164 -11.71 3.02 -9.65
C SER A 164 -11.85 1.51 -9.69
N ASN A 165 -10.73 0.82 -9.97
CA ASN A 165 -10.68 -0.64 -9.95
C ASN A 165 -11.00 -1.21 -8.55
N ILE A 166 -10.38 -0.68 -7.49
CA ILE A 166 -10.68 -1.11 -6.10
C ILE A 166 -12.13 -0.80 -5.73
N ASN A 167 -12.67 0.36 -6.12
CA ASN A 167 -14.05 0.73 -5.81
C ASN A 167 -15.04 -0.28 -6.43
N TYR A 168 -14.86 -0.61 -7.70
CA TYR A 168 -15.64 -1.63 -8.39
C TYR A 168 -15.49 -3.00 -7.73
N ALA A 169 -14.26 -3.42 -7.43
CA ALA A 169 -13.98 -4.67 -6.75
C ALA A 169 -14.58 -4.72 -5.34
N GLY A 170 -14.66 -3.57 -4.66
CA GLY A 170 -15.25 -3.44 -3.33
C GLY A 170 -16.74 -3.76 -3.30
N HIS A 171 -17.50 -3.29 -4.29
CA HIS A 171 -18.91 -3.65 -4.43
C HIS A 171 -19.11 -5.15 -4.69
N ARG A 172 -18.26 -5.76 -5.53
CA ARG A 172 -18.28 -7.21 -5.77
C ARG A 172 -17.88 -8.02 -4.53
N ALA A 173 -16.89 -7.53 -3.78
CA ALA A 173 -16.47 -8.15 -2.53
C ALA A 173 -17.55 -8.04 -1.46
N GLN A 174 -18.29 -6.94 -1.43
CA GLN A 174 -19.44 -6.77 -0.54
C GLN A 174 -20.51 -7.83 -0.82
N GLU A 175 -20.89 -8.02 -2.09
CA GLU A 175 -21.85 -9.06 -2.51
C GLU A 175 -21.40 -10.45 -2.02
N LEU A 176 -20.11 -10.80 -2.19
CA LEU A 176 -19.55 -12.06 -1.70
C LEU A 176 -19.61 -12.19 -0.16
N VAL A 177 -19.27 -11.13 0.57
CA VAL A 177 -19.32 -11.13 2.05
C VAL A 177 -20.75 -11.32 2.55
N ASP A 178 -21.72 -10.67 1.89
CA ASP A 178 -23.15 -10.82 2.18
C ASP A 178 -23.63 -12.26 1.90
N GLU A 179 -23.23 -12.84 0.76
CA GLU A 179 -23.56 -14.23 0.39
C GLU A 179 -23.00 -15.26 1.38
N LEU A 180 -21.79 -15.03 1.88
CA LEU A 180 -21.16 -15.88 2.90
C LEU A 180 -21.75 -15.68 4.30
N GLY A 181 -22.57 -14.66 4.50
CA GLY A 181 -23.17 -14.33 5.79
C GLY A 181 -22.15 -13.91 6.86
N ILE A 182 -20.99 -13.37 6.44
CA ILE A 182 -19.94 -12.94 7.37
C ILE A 182 -20.32 -11.56 7.93
N PRO A 183 -20.42 -11.38 9.27
CA PRO A 183 -20.70 -10.07 9.85
C PRO A 183 -19.59 -9.06 9.50
N TYR A 184 -19.96 -7.86 9.04
CA TYR A 184 -18.97 -6.83 8.71
C TYR A 184 -18.06 -6.43 9.87
N GLU A 185 -18.53 -6.54 11.13
CA GLU A 185 -17.73 -6.31 12.33
C GLU A 185 -16.58 -7.31 12.52
N ASP A 186 -16.65 -8.45 11.84
CA ASP A 186 -15.64 -9.50 11.85
C ASP A 186 -14.72 -9.43 10.61
N VAL A 187 -14.77 -8.37 9.79
CA VAL A 187 -13.94 -8.23 8.59
C VAL A 187 -12.92 -7.11 8.74
N ILE A 188 -11.63 -7.45 8.55
CA ILE A 188 -10.54 -6.48 8.42
C ILE A 188 -10.18 -6.36 6.94
N VAL A 189 -10.19 -5.13 6.43
CA VAL A 189 -9.88 -4.85 5.02
C VAL A 189 -8.44 -4.35 4.87
N SER A 190 -7.69 -4.99 3.99
CA SER A 190 -6.35 -4.57 3.58
C SER A 190 -6.32 -4.31 2.07
N SER A 191 -5.70 -3.22 1.65
CA SER A 191 -5.48 -2.93 0.23
C SER A 191 -3.98 -2.78 -0.02
N PHE A 192 -3.45 -3.65 -0.86
CA PHE A 192 -2.02 -3.68 -1.19
C PHE A 192 -1.77 -3.27 -2.63
N ASP A 193 -0.55 -2.85 -2.93
CA ASP A 193 -0.03 -3.04 -4.29
C ASP A 193 0.21 -4.54 -4.51
N VAL A 194 -0.02 -5.03 -5.72
CA VAL A 194 -0.03 -6.48 -5.96
C VAL A 194 1.34 -7.14 -5.84
N ASP A 195 2.43 -6.38 -5.80
CA ASP A 195 3.81 -6.80 -5.54
C ASP A 195 4.19 -6.73 -4.05
N THR A 196 3.23 -6.46 -3.15
CA THR A 196 3.48 -6.38 -1.71
C THR A 196 3.67 -7.77 -1.09
N CYS A 197 4.90 -8.07 -0.68
CA CYS A 197 5.21 -9.23 0.15
C CYS A 197 5.09 -8.88 1.65
N VAL A 198 4.09 -9.42 2.32
CA VAL A 198 3.83 -9.15 3.74
C VAL A 198 4.75 -9.96 4.66
N HIS A 199 5.01 -9.40 5.86
CA HIS A 199 5.70 -10.14 6.91
C HIS A 199 4.85 -11.34 7.37
N LEU A 200 5.51 -12.45 7.76
CA LEU A 200 4.86 -13.70 8.18
C LEU A 200 3.76 -13.50 9.24
N GLN A 201 3.94 -12.51 10.12
CA GLN A 201 3.04 -12.24 11.24
C GLN A 201 2.09 -11.06 11.01
N TYR A 202 2.06 -10.49 9.80
CA TYR A 202 1.35 -9.23 9.52
C TYR A 202 -0.14 -9.29 9.89
N PHE A 203 -0.86 -10.32 9.45
CA PHE A 203 -2.30 -10.47 9.72
C PHE A 203 -2.61 -10.86 11.17
N ALA A 204 -1.67 -11.49 11.87
CA ALA A 204 -1.83 -11.76 13.30
C ALA A 204 -1.59 -10.51 14.18
N TYR A 205 -0.90 -9.50 13.64
CA TYR A 205 -0.62 -8.24 14.34
C TYR A 205 -1.78 -7.24 14.25
N LEU A 206 -2.50 -7.23 13.12
CA LEU A 206 -3.66 -6.37 12.87
C LEU A 206 -4.83 -6.71 13.79
#